data_AF-A0A968BWS2-F1
#
_entry.id   AF-A0A968BWS2-F1
#
_cell.length_a   1.000
_cell.length_b   1.000
_cell.length_c   1.000
_cell.angle_alpha   90.00
_cell.angle_beta   90.00
_cell.angle_gamma   90.00
#
_symmetry.space_group_name_H-M   'P 1'
#
loop_
_entity.id
_entity.type
_entity.pdbx_description
1 polymer ?
#
loop_
_entity_poly.entity_id
_entity_poly.type
_entity_poly.pdbx_seq_one_letter_code
_entity_poly.pdbx_strand_id
1 'polypeptide(L)'
;RRKHTTNLDLTGYVDGMVESLADAQRDLSSLIVAAKTHQLTDDQARVTICKAVEGDVIPARLLPQVCDYYFNESAPETQDRTRWSLFGSFTRALRDVPFGTRLPRSQRLNDYLLTSSEIK
;
A
#
# COMPACT_ATOMS: atom_id res chain seq x y z
N ARG A 1 -5.21 -19.51 -46.97
CA ARG A 1 -6.18 -19.53 -45.85
C ARG A 1 -5.78 -18.40 -44.88
N ARG A 2 -6.29 -17.17 -45.09
CA ARG A 2 -6.00 -16.02 -44.20
C ARG A 2 -6.72 -16.24 -42.87
N LYS A 3 -6.02 -16.17 -41.74
CA LYS A 3 -6.61 -16.22 -40.41
C LYS A 3 -7.40 -14.92 -40.20
N HIS A 4 -8.72 -15.03 -40.14
CA HIS A 4 -9.65 -13.94 -39.88
C HIS A 4 -9.60 -13.57 -38.39
N THR A 5 -8.99 -12.44 -38.04
CA THR A 5 -9.28 -11.70 -36.80
C THR A 5 -10.50 -10.81 -37.07
N THR A 6 -11.67 -11.42 -37.25
CA THR A 6 -12.87 -10.71 -37.75
C THR A 6 -14.07 -10.88 -36.82
N ASN A 7 -13.84 -10.85 -35.50
CA ASN A 7 -14.92 -10.73 -34.50
C ASN A 7 -14.34 -10.41 -33.10
N LEU A 8 -13.44 -9.42 -33.01
CA LEU A 8 -13.07 -8.90 -31.69
C LEU A 8 -14.10 -7.82 -31.32
N ASP A 9 -14.99 -8.13 -30.39
CA ASP A 9 -15.84 -7.14 -29.74
C ASP A 9 -14.97 -6.29 -28.79
N LEU A 10 -14.31 -5.30 -29.38
CA LEU A 10 -13.43 -4.38 -28.65
C LEU A 10 -14.21 -3.54 -27.64
N THR A 11 -15.46 -3.21 -27.96
CA THR A 11 -16.32 -2.40 -27.10
C THR A 11 -16.68 -3.17 -25.84
N GLY A 12 -17.19 -4.40 -25.98
CA GLY A 12 -17.49 -5.25 -24.83
C GLY A 12 -16.26 -5.57 -23.97
N TYR A 13 -15.08 -5.67 -24.58
CA TYR A 13 -13.82 -5.84 -23.83
C TYR A 13 -13.42 -4.58 -23.05
N VAL A 14 -13.52 -3.40 -23.66
CA VAL A 14 -13.24 -2.13 -22.99
C VAL A 14 -14.24 -1.88 -21.86
N ASP A 15 -15.53 -2.14 -22.09
CA ASP A 15 -16.58 -2.00 -21.07
C ASP A 15 -16.29 -2.89 -19.86
N GLY A 16 -15.95 -4.17 -20.09
CA GLY A 16 -15.56 -5.08 -19.00
C GLY A 16 -14.27 -4.65 -18.27
N MET A 17 -13.31 -4.07 -18.98
CA MET A 17 -12.11 -3.49 -18.34
C MET A 17 -12.43 -2.26 -17.49
N VAL A 18 -13.34 -1.40 -17.95
CA VAL A 18 -13.77 -0.21 -17.21
C VAL A 18 -14.53 -0.62 -15.95
N GLU A 19 -15.43 -1.59 -16.04
CA GLU A 19 -16.14 -2.15 -14.88
C GLU A 19 -15.16 -2.74 -13.86
N SER A 20 -14.23 -3.58 -14.31
CA SER A 20 -13.21 -4.18 -13.44
C SER A 20 -12.33 -3.12 -12.75
N LEU A 21 -11.97 -2.05 -13.47
CA LEU A 21 -11.23 -0.94 -12.89
C LEU A 21 -12.05 -0.17 -11.84
N ALA A 22 -13.34 0.06 -12.12
CA ALA A 22 -14.24 0.75 -11.20
C ALA A 22 -14.44 -0.05 -9.90
N ASP A 23 -14.58 -1.37 -9.98
CA ASP A 23 -14.67 -2.23 -8.82
C ASP A 23 -13.37 -2.24 -8.01
N ALA A 24 -12.21 -2.39 -8.67
CA ALA A 24 -10.92 -2.30 -8.00
C ALA A 24 -10.70 -0.95 -7.30
N GLN A 25 -11.14 0.15 -7.91
CA GLN A 25 -11.09 1.48 -7.30
C GLN A 25 -11.99 1.59 -6.08
N ARG A 26 -13.18 1.00 -6.11
CA ARG A 26 -14.10 0.97 -4.96
C ARG A 26 -13.50 0.18 -3.80
N ASP A 27 -12.93 -0.98 -4.07
CA ASP A 27 -12.29 -1.82 -3.07
C ASP A 27 -11.10 -1.12 -2.41
N LEU A 28 -10.21 -0.52 -3.22
CA LEU A 28 -9.09 0.27 -2.69
C LEU A 28 -9.57 1.45 -1.84
N SER A 29 -10.63 2.14 -2.28
CA SER A 29 -11.20 3.27 -1.54
C SER A 29 -11.74 2.82 -0.17
N SER A 30 -12.39 1.65 -0.12
CA SER A 30 -12.85 1.04 1.12
C SER A 30 -11.69 0.70 2.06
N LEU A 31 -10.61 0.10 1.54
CA LEU A 31 -9.41 -0.22 2.31
C LEU A 31 -8.73 1.04 2.88
N ILE A 32 -8.65 2.12 2.09
CA ILE A 32 -8.09 3.39 2.54
C ILE A 32 -8.92 3.96 3.69
N VAL A 33 -10.25 3.95 3.58
CA VAL A 33 -11.14 4.41 4.65
C VAL A 33 -10.94 3.58 5.91
N ALA A 34 -10.88 2.25 5.80
CA ALA A 34 -10.62 1.37 6.93
C ALA A 34 -9.25 1.62 7.58
N ALA A 35 -8.21 1.85 6.79
CA ALA A 35 -6.87 2.13 7.30
C ALA A 35 -6.78 3.48 8.02
N LYS A 36 -7.55 4.48 7.58
CA LYS A 36 -7.63 5.80 8.22
C LYS A 36 -8.36 5.77 9.55
N THR A 37 -9.33 4.87 9.73
CA THR A 37 -10.10 4.77 10.98
C THR A 37 -9.47 3.80 11.99
N HIS A 38 -8.61 2.88 11.53
CA HIS A 38 -7.95 1.91 12.38
C HIS A 38 -6.77 2.54 13.15
N GLN A 39 -7.01 2.84 14.43
CA GLN A 39 -5.99 3.29 15.37
C GLN A 39 -5.05 2.14 15.75
N LEU A 40 -3.77 2.46 15.87
CA LEU A 40 -2.71 1.56 16.31
C LEU A 40 -2.13 2.10 17.61
N THR A 41 -1.92 1.21 18.58
CA THR A 41 -1.07 1.56 19.72
C THR A 41 0.38 1.67 19.28
N ASP A 42 1.19 2.41 20.05
CA ASP A 42 2.62 2.55 19.75
C ASP A 42 3.33 1.19 19.68
N ASP A 43 2.93 0.25 20.54
CA ASP A 43 3.48 -1.12 20.54
C ASP A 43 3.09 -1.88 19.28
N GLN A 44 1.83 -1.80 18.84
CA GLN A 44 1.38 -2.40 17.58
C GLN A 44 2.12 -1.82 16.39
N ALA A 45 2.34 -0.50 16.38
CA ALA A 45 3.10 0.16 15.33
C ALA A 45 4.57 -0.31 15.31
N ARG A 46 5.24 -0.38 16.46
CA ARG A 46 6.62 -0.88 16.57
C ARG A 46 6.75 -2.32 16.07
N VAL A 47 5.85 -3.20 16.51
CA VAL A 47 5.83 -4.61 16.06
C VAL A 47 5.63 -4.69 14.55
N THR A 48 4.69 -3.90 14.01
CA THR A 48 4.42 -3.85 12.57
C THR A 48 5.64 -3.37 11.78
N ILE A 49 6.35 -2.36 12.28
CA ILE A 49 7.58 -1.84 11.65
C ILE A 49 8.68 -2.91 11.64
N CYS A 50 8.88 -3.62 12.74
CA CYS A 50 9.87 -4.69 12.81
C CYS A 50 9.53 -5.85 11.86
N LYS A 51 8.27 -6.32 11.88
CA LYS A 51 7.82 -7.39 10.99
C LYS A 51 7.90 -7.03 9.51
N ALA A 52 7.74 -5.75 9.15
CA ALA A 52 7.92 -5.30 7.76
C ALA A 52 9.38 -5.45 7.27
N VAL A 53 10.37 -5.36 8.16
CA VAL A 53 11.76 -5.66 7.82
C VAL A 53 11.97 -7.17 7.68
N GLU A 54 11.43 -7.96 8.59
CA GLU A 54 11.50 -9.43 8.52
C GLU A 54 10.88 -9.97 7.22
N GLY A 55 9.79 -9.35 6.76
CA GLY A 55 9.11 -9.69 5.50
C GLY A 55 9.73 -9.12 4.23
N ASP A 56 10.93 -8.50 4.28
CA ASP A 56 11.58 -7.83 3.14
C ASP A 56 10.66 -6.81 2.41
N VAL A 57 9.77 -6.16 3.18
CA VAL A 57 8.93 -5.07 2.67
C VAL A 57 9.78 -3.81 2.53
N ILE A 58 10.62 -3.55 3.54
CA ILE A 58 11.59 -2.46 3.53
C ILE A 58 12.99 -2.93 3.93
N PRO A 59 14.06 -2.30 3.40
CA PRO A 59 15.41 -2.52 3.91
C PRO A 59 15.54 -2.07 5.38
N ALA A 60 16.21 -2.88 6.21
CA ALA A 60 16.42 -2.59 7.63
C ALA A 60 17.03 -1.20 7.91
N ARG A 61 17.87 -0.69 7.00
CA ARG A 61 18.47 0.66 7.10
C ARG A 61 17.44 1.81 7.13
N LEU A 62 16.22 1.57 6.62
CA LEU A 62 15.15 2.58 6.60
C LEU A 62 14.27 2.52 7.85
N LEU A 63 14.44 1.50 8.72
CA LEU A 63 13.65 1.36 9.94
C LEU A 63 13.73 2.60 10.84
N PRO A 64 14.93 3.18 11.12
CA PRO A 64 15.01 4.39 11.95
C PRO A 64 14.22 5.56 11.36
N GLN A 65 14.25 5.70 10.04
CA GLN A 65 13.56 6.76 9.31
C GLN A 65 12.03 6.57 9.34
N VAL A 66 11.54 5.35 9.18
CA VAL A 66 10.10 5.05 9.32
C VAL A 66 9.62 5.32 10.75
N CYS A 67 10.40 4.92 11.76
CA CYS A 67 10.09 5.22 13.15
C CYS A 67 10.04 6.74 13.40
N ASP A 68 10.99 7.50 12.87
CA ASP A 68 11.00 8.95 13.01
C ASP A 68 9.79 9.61 12.35
N TYR A 69 9.50 9.22 11.10
CA TYR A 69 8.34 9.68 10.34
C TYR A 69 7.01 9.31 10.96
N TYR A 70 6.92 8.19 11.65
CA TYR A 70 5.70 7.80 12.34
C TYR A 70 5.62 8.50 13.69
N PHE A 71 6.58 8.29 14.59
CA PHE A 71 6.48 8.70 15.99
C PHE A 71 6.75 10.19 16.25
N ASN A 72 7.66 10.81 15.50
CA ASN A 72 8.17 12.14 15.83
C ASN A 72 7.70 13.23 14.86
N GLU A 73 7.40 12.86 13.60
CA GLU A 73 7.05 13.83 12.56
C GLU A 73 5.52 13.98 12.40
N SER A 74 5.01 15.12 12.85
CA SER A 74 3.61 15.52 12.68
C SER A 74 3.37 16.12 11.30
N ALA A 75 3.35 15.30 10.24
CA ALA A 75 2.72 15.73 9.00
C ALA A 75 1.19 15.79 9.22
N PRO A 76 0.46 16.72 8.57
CA PRO A 76 -0.99 16.81 8.76
C PRO A 76 -1.74 15.52 8.40
N GLU A 77 -1.16 14.69 7.52
CA GLU A 77 -1.70 13.37 7.16
C GLU A 77 -1.33 12.25 8.16
N THR A 78 -0.40 12.49 9.09
CA THR A 78 0.10 11.52 10.08
C THR A 78 -0.19 11.90 11.53
N GLN A 79 -0.99 12.94 11.79
CA GLN A 79 -1.36 13.37 13.14
C GLN A 79 -2.05 12.27 13.95
N ASP A 80 -2.88 11.47 13.29
CA ASP A 80 -3.57 10.35 13.93
C ASP A 80 -2.67 9.10 13.93
N ARG A 81 -2.61 8.37 15.04
CA ARG A 81 -1.85 7.11 15.18
C ARG A 81 -2.56 5.95 14.47
N THR A 82 -2.74 6.07 13.16
CA THR A 82 -3.53 5.14 12.36
C THR A 82 -2.66 4.28 11.47
N ARG A 83 -3.24 3.19 10.97
CA ARG A 83 -2.62 2.33 9.95
C ARG A 83 -2.29 3.10 8.67
N TRP A 84 -3.13 4.08 8.31
CA TRP A 84 -2.88 4.98 7.19
C TRP A 84 -1.63 5.84 7.39
N SER A 85 -1.48 6.44 8.57
CA SER A 85 -0.31 7.25 8.92
C SER A 85 0.96 6.41 8.84
N LEU A 86 0.91 5.17 9.33
CA LEU A 86 2.03 4.23 9.25
C LEU A 86 2.41 3.92 7.80
N PHE A 87 1.42 3.63 6.95
CA PHE A 87 1.63 3.44 5.51
C PHE A 87 2.27 4.68 4.85
N GLY A 88 1.84 5.88 5.24
CA GLY A 88 2.45 7.15 4.83
C GLY A 88 3.93 7.25 5.20
N SER A 89 4.28 6.90 6.45
CA SER A 89 5.68 6.89 6.92
C SER A 89 6.56 5.93 6.10
N PHE A 90 6.05 4.73 5.80
CA PHE A 90 6.76 3.77 4.94
C PHE A 90 6.94 4.27 3.51
N THR A 91 5.89 4.76 2.87
CA THR A 91 5.96 5.26 1.49
C THR A 91 6.89 6.47 1.38
N ARG A 92 6.94 7.32 2.40
CA ARG A 92 7.89 8.43 2.50
C ARG A 92 9.33 7.92 2.58
N ALA A 93 9.63 6.96 3.46
CA ALA A 93 10.97 6.39 3.56
C ALA A 93 11.41 5.65 2.28
N LEU A 94 10.46 4.98 1.59
CA LEU A 94 10.72 4.32 0.31
C LEU A 94 11.05 5.29 -0.84
N ARG A 95 10.81 6.59 -0.68
CA ARG A 95 11.20 7.61 -1.68
C ARG A 95 12.72 7.68 -1.86
N ASP A 96 13.49 7.28 -0.86
CA ASP A 96 14.96 7.28 -0.92
C ASP A 96 15.52 6.00 -1.57
N VAL A 97 14.65 5.05 -1.93
CA VAL A 97 15.01 3.82 -2.65
C VAL A 97 15.03 4.06 -4.16
N PRO A 98 16.00 3.47 -4.91
CA PRO A 98 16.04 3.56 -6.37
C PRO A 98 14.74 3.08 -7.02
N PHE A 99 14.30 3.83 -8.04
CA PHE A 99 12.99 3.66 -8.70
C PHE A 99 12.69 2.21 -9.13
N GLY A 100 13.68 1.52 -9.73
CA GLY A 100 13.51 0.13 -10.20
C GLY A 100 13.16 -0.89 -9.11
N THR A 101 13.42 -0.57 -7.85
CA THR A 101 13.10 -1.44 -6.70
C THR A 101 12.03 -0.87 -5.79
N ARG A 102 11.47 0.30 -6.15
CA ARG A 102 10.43 0.99 -5.37
C ARG A 102 9.06 0.37 -5.60
N LEU A 103 8.70 0.12 -6.86
CA LEU A 103 7.37 -0.39 -7.22
C LEU A 103 7.06 -1.77 -6.60
N PRO A 104 7.96 -2.77 -6.68
CA PRO A 104 7.71 -4.07 -6.06
C PRO A 104 7.61 -3.99 -4.54
N ARG A 105 8.37 -3.09 -3.90
CA ARG A 105 8.31 -2.88 -2.45
C ARG A 105 7.04 -2.17 -2.01
N SER A 106 6.56 -1.19 -2.77
CA SER A 106 5.28 -0.54 -2.49
C SER A 106 4.10 -1.50 -2.64
N GLN A 107 4.17 -2.46 -3.58
CA GLN A 107 3.14 -3.50 -3.71
C GLN A 107 3.13 -4.42 -2.49
N ARG A 108 4.30 -4.93 -2.06
CA ARG A 108 4.40 -5.73 -0.82
C ARG A 108 3.90 -4.97 0.41
N LEU A 109 4.20 -3.67 0.49
CA LEU A 109 3.72 -2.81 1.56
C LEU A 109 2.19 -2.69 1.59
N ASN A 110 1.57 -2.54 0.42
CA ASN A 110 0.12 -2.51 0.28
C ASN A 110 -0.50 -3.83 0.77
N ASP A 111 0.04 -4.96 0.32
CA ASP A 111 -0.46 -6.28 0.70
C ASP A 111 -0.29 -6.53 2.22
N TYR A 112 0.81 -6.03 2.79
CA TYR A 112 1.15 -6.19 4.21
C TYR A 112 0.34 -5.28 5.16
N LEU A 113 0.06 -4.03 4.77
CA LEU A 113 -0.57 -3.05 5.64
C LEU A 113 -2.05 -2.80 5.36
N LEU A 114 -2.48 -2.88 4.10
CA LEU A 114 -3.84 -2.53 3.71
C LEU A 114 -4.70 -3.77 3.48
N THR A 115 -4.11 -4.84 2.94
CA THR A 115 -4.87 -6.07 2.60
C THR A 115 -4.76 -7.16 3.67
N SER A 116 -3.66 -7.25 4.40
CA SER A 116 -3.49 -8.24 5.48
C SER A 116 -4.42 -7.95 6.66
N SER A 117 -5.36 -8.87 6.88
CA SER A 117 -6.29 -8.93 8.03
C SER A 117 -5.63 -9.42 9.33
N GLU A 118 -4.30 -9.65 9.32
CA GLU A 118 -3.55 -10.30 10.41
C GLU A 118 -2.86 -9.36 11.40
N ILE A 119 -3.15 -8.05 11.39
CA ILE A 119 -2.80 -7.21 12.54
C ILE A 119 -3.94 -7.38 13.58
N LYS A 120 -3.94 -8.53 14.25
CA LYS A 120 -4.66 -8.77 15.49
C LYS A 120 -3.67 -8.81 16.65
#